data_AF-A0A0B2UA94-F1
#
_entry.id   AF-A0A0B2UA94-F1
#
_cell.length_a   1.000
_cell.length_b   1.000
_cell.length_c   1.000
_cell.angle_alpha   90.00
_cell.angle_beta   90.00
_cell.angle_gamma   90.00
#
_symmetry.space_group_name_H-M   'P 1'
#
loop_
_entity.id
_entity.type
_entity.pdbx_description
1 polymer ?
#
loop_
_entity_poly.entity_id
_entity_poly.type
_entity_poly.pdbx_seq_one_letter_code
_entity_poly.pdbx_strand_id
1 'polypeptide(L)'
;MNNSIGNTQNMLENIADNYFEAELHGDFDFLKFYKKRPIIIVGNHAGGGLSWDNIIFDALFYRKTKELFGENIKIKRLIHPTLYNDSVRPYLLNNWWKKMECYECNIENMYKLCEENEIIYISPEGVEGLKKGYHNRGNLVNFSSSFIHIAKKI
;
A
#
# COMPACT_ATOMS: atom_id res chain seq x y z
N MET A 1 -10.09 -14.41 17.23
CA MET A 1 -9.40 -13.13 17.01
C MET A 1 -9.66 -12.71 15.57
N ASN A 2 -10.62 -11.80 15.29
CA ASN A 2 -10.89 -11.32 13.91
C ASN A 2 -11.72 -10.02 13.82
N ASN A 3 -11.85 -9.22 14.90
CA ASN A 3 -12.63 -7.97 14.87
C ASN A 3 -11.83 -6.72 14.47
N SER A 4 -10.50 -6.79 14.36
CA SER A 4 -9.66 -5.62 14.05
C SER A 4 -9.63 -5.26 12.57
N ILE A 5 -9.68 -6.25 11.68
CA ILE A 5 -9.59 -6.05 10.22
C ILE A 5 -10.88 -5.38 9.71
N GLY A 6 -12.05 -5.90 10.12
CA GLY A 6 -13.35 -5.33 9.73
C GLY A 6 -13.54 -3.87 10.18
N ASN A 7 -13.07 -3.53 11.39
CA ASN A 7 -13.13 -2.15 11.90
C ASN A 7 -12.21 -1.21 11.12
N THR A 8 -11.03 -1.69 10.73
CA THR A 8 -10.08 -0.87 9.97
C THR A 8 -10.57 -0.68 8.54
N GLN A 9 -11.09 -1.72 7.90
CA GLN A 9 -11.69 -1.64 6.56
C GLN A 9 -12.86 -0.66 6.50
N ASN A 10 -13.83 -0.79 7.41
CA ASN A 10 -14.97 0.12 7.46
C ASN A 10 -14.51 1.57 7.62
N MET A 11 -13.42 1.81 8.37
CA MET A 11 -12.87 3.15 8.52
C MET A 11 -12.26 3.67 7.21
N LEU A 12 -11.48 2.85 6.49
CA LEU A 12 -10.89 3.22 5.19
C LEU A 12 -11.95 3.55 4.15
N GLU A 13 -12.98 2.70 4.05
CA GLU A 13 -14.06 2.89 3.10
C GLU A 13 -14.84 4.18 3.41
N ASN A 14 -15.15 4.45 4.69
CA ASN A 14 -15.79 5.70 5.08
C ASN A 14 -14.93 6.94 4.77
N ILE A 15 -13.61 6.85 4.92
CA ILE A 15 -12.71 7.95 4.55
C ILE A 15 -12.78 8.19 3.04
N ALA A 16 -12.67 7.12 2.24
CA ALA A 16 -12.73 7.21 0.80
C ALA A 16 -14.04 7.81 0.31
N ASP A 17 -15.19 7.40 0.87
CA ASP A 17 -16.50 7.84 0.38
C ASP A 17 -16.88 9.26 0.77
N ASN A 18 -16.41 9.74 1.92
CA ASN A 18 -16.86 11.03 2.47
C ASN A 18 -15.84 12.17 2.28
N TYR A 19 -14.58 11.85 1.99
CA TYR A 19 -13.50 12.86 1.95
C TYR A 19 -12.69 12.85 0.65
N PHE A 20 -12.94 11.90 -0.26
CA PHE A 20 -12.20 11.79 -1.51
C PHE A 20 -13.14 11.51 -2.69
N GLU A 21 -12.86 12.13 -3.83
CA GLU A 21 -13.40 11.73 -5.12
C GLU A 21 -12.37 10.80 -5.78
N ALA A 22 -12.38 9.53 -5.40
CA ALA A 22 -11.35 8.57 -5.79
C ALA A 22 -11.91 7.44 -6.64
N GLU A 23 -11.23 7.17 -7.75
CA GLU A 23 -11.57 6.10 -8.68
C GLU A 23 -10.39 5.16 -8.87
N LEU A 24 -10.70 3.88 -9.09
CA LEU A 24 -9.70 2.85 -9.36
C LEU A 24 -9.95 2.26 -10.74
N HIS A 25 -8.97 2.47 -11.64
CA HIS A 25 -9.01 2.00 -13.02
C HIS A 25 -7.91 0.98 -13.28
N GLY A 26 -8.14 0.14 -14.29
CA GLY A 26 -7.14 -0.81 -14.79
C GLY A 26 -7.70 -2.20 -14.97
N ASP A 27 -6.87 -3.06 -15.56
CA ASP A 27 -7.12 -4.49 -15.67
C ASP A 27 -6.61 -5.21 -14.40
N PHE A 28 -7.46 -6.04 -13.83
CA PHE A 28 -7.19 -6.81 -12.60
C PHE A 28 -6.86 -8.28 -12.89
N ASP A 29 -6.70 -8.67 -14.15
CA ASP A 29 -6.33 -10.02 -14.58
C ASP A 29 -5.06 -10.55 -13.91
N PHE A 30 -4.16 -9.68 -13.46
CA PHE A 30 -2.96 -10.09 -12.73
C PHE A 30 -3.29 -10.81 -11.41
N LEU A 31 -4.48 -10.60 -10.84
CA LEU A 31 -4.94 -11.27 -9.62
C LEU A 31 -5.11 -12.79 -9.80
N LYS A 32 -5.18 -13.30 -11.03
CA LYS A 32 -5.14 -14.76 -11.28
C LYS A 32 -3.85 -15.43 -10.79
N PHE A 33 -2.82 -14.63 -10.53
CA PHE A 33 -1.53 -15.05 -9.97
C PHE A 33 -1.44 -14.89 -8.45
N TYR A 34 -2.46 -14.31 -7.79
CA TYR A 34 -2.46 -14.16 -6.34
C TYR A 34 -2.26 -15.52 -5.67
N LYS A 35 -1.35 -15.56 -4.69
CA LYS A 35 -0.90 -16.78 -3.99
C LYS A 35 -0.23 -17.86 -4.84
N LYS A 36 -0.05 -17.65 -6.15
CA LYS A 36 0.71 -18.54 -7.05
C LYS A 36 2.15 -18.06 -7.27
N ARG A 37 2.37 -16.75 -7.21
CA ARG A 37 3.67 -16.07 -7.27
C ARG A 37 3.53 -14.69 -6.63
N PRO A 38 4.62 -14.05 -6.18
CA PRO A 38 4.54 -12.69 -5.68
C PRO A 38 4.08 -11.71 -6.76
N ILE A 39 3.25 -10.75 -6.36
CA ILE A 39 2.83 -9.65 -7.22
C ILE A 39 3.39 -8.36 -6.62
N ILE A 40 4.21 -7.64 -7.37
CA ILE A 40 4.76 -6.36 -6.93
C ILE A 40 4.07 -5.24 -7.70
N ILE A 41 3.31 -4.42 -6.97
CA ILE A 41 2.70 -3.19 -7.46
C ILE A 41 3.65 -2.04 -7.13
N VAL A 42 4.03 -1.30 -8.17
CA VAL A 42 4.91 -0.15 -8.05
C VAL A 42 4.10 1.11 -8.30
N GLY A 43 4.06 2.01 -7.32
CA GLY A 43 3.40 3.30 -7.45
C GLY A 43 4.35 4.47 -7.20
N ASN A 44 3.92 5.65 -7.62
CA ASN A 44 4.54 6.88 -7.14
C ASN A 44 4.15 7.12 -5.66
N HIS A 45 4.71 8.16 -5.04
CA HIS A 45 4.23 8.68 -3.77
C HIS A 45 3.76 10.13 -3.93
N ALA A 46 2.47 10.36 -3.74
CA ALA A 46 1.79 11.62 -4.06
C ALA A 46 0.74 12.05 -3.01
N GLY A 47 0.51 11.26 -1.96
CA GLY A 47 -0.56 11.46 -0.97
C GLY A 47 -0.27 12.46 0.15
N GLY A 48 0.81 13.22 0.06
CA GLY A 48 1.22 14.16 1.11
C GLY A 48 1.63 13.48 2.43
N GLY A 49 1.75 14.26 3.51
CA GLY A 49 2.40 13.85 4.75
C GLY A 49 1.77 12.67 5.51
N LEU A 50 0.53 12.29 5.19
CA LEU A 50 -0.17 11.15 5.82
C LEU A 50 -0.31 9.92 4.89
N SER A 51 0.29 9.95 3.69
CA SER A 51 0.20 8.83 2.75
C SER A 51 -1.24 8.51 2.33
N TRP A 52 -2.03 9.57 2.07
CA TRP A 52 -3.45 9.41 1.70
C TRP A 52 -3.64 8.60 0.42
N ASP A 53 -2.72 8.73 -0.53
CA ASP A 53 -2.65 7.90 -1.74
C ASP A 53 -2.68 6.41 -1.41
N ASN A 54 -1.85 5.98 -0.46
CA ASN A 54 -1.76 4.58 -0.04
C ASN A 54 -3.00 4.12 0.74
N ILE A 55 -3.53 4.97 1.63
CA ILE A 55 -4.73 4.68 2.44
C ILE A 55 -5.96 4.52 1.52
N ILE A 56 -6.15 5.44 0.59
CA ILE A 56 -7.26 5.42 -0.36
C ILE A 56 -7.10 4.31 -1.39
N PHE A 57 -5.88 4.05 -1.86
CA PHE A 57 -5.64 2.93 -2.76
C PHE A 57 -5.98 1.59 -2.11
N ASP A 58 -5.66 1.38 -0.82
CA ASP A 58 -6.12 0.21 -0.07
C ASP A 58 -7.65 0.08 -0.06
N ALA A 59 -8.36 1.17 0.28
CA ALA A 59 -9.82 1.17 0.35
C ALA A 59 -10.46 0.75 -0.98
N LEU A 60 -10.01 1.35 -2.08
CA LEU A 60 -10.54 1.05 -3.42
C LEU A 60 -10.18 -0.36 -3.87
N PHE A 61 -8.96 -0.82 -3.58
CA PHE A 61 -8.52 -2.17 -3.94
C PHE A 61 -9.30 -3.25 -3.21
N TYR A 62 -9.58 -3.06 -1.92
CA TYR A 62 -10.44 -3.96 -1.16
C TYR A 62 -11.83 -4.09 -1.78
N ARG A 63 -12.47 -2.97 -2.11
CA ARG A 63 -13.78 -2.97 -2.76
C ARG A 63 -13.73 -3.74 -4.07
N LYS A 64 -12.71 -3.48 -4.89
CA LYS A 64 -12.60 -4.12 -6.21
C LYS A 64 -12.39 -5.62 -6.10
N THR A 65 -11.57 -6.07 -5.16
CA THR A 65 -11.34 -7.51 -4.97
C THR A 65 -12.55 -8.23 -4.40
N LYS A 66 -13.29 -7.58 -3.49
CA LYS A 66 -14.59 -8.08 -3.01
C LYS A 66 -15.63 -8.18 -4.12
N GLU A 67 -15.71 -7.19 -5.00
CA GLU A 67 -16.59 -7.18 -6.18
C GLU A 67 -16.26 -8.33 -7.15
N LEU A 68 -14.98 -8.51 -7.47
CA LEU A 68 -14.54 -9.48 -8.48
C LEU A 68 -14.51 -10.93 -7.97
N PHE A 69 -14.17 -11.15 -6.70
CA PHE A 69 -13.86 -12.48 -6.17
C PHE A 69 -14.68 -12.87 -4.94
N GLY A 70 -15.50 -11.96 -4.39
CA GLY A 70 -16.22 -12.19 -3.13
C GLY A 70 -15.33 -12.15 -1.88
N GLU A 71 -14.04 -11.85 -2.03
CA GLU A 71 -13.05 -11.85 -0.96
C GLU A 71 -12.28 -10.53 -0.90
N ASN A 72 -12.00 -10.07 0.33
CA ASN A 72 -11.15 -8.91 0.54
C ASN A 72 -9.68 -9.32 0.46
N ILE A 73 -8.99 -8.96 -0.61
CA ILE A 73 -7.56 -9.22 -0.74
C ILE A 73 -6.77 -8.04 -0.20
N LYS A 74 -5.83 -8.31 0.73
CA LYS A 74 -4.96 -7.29 1.30
C LYS A 74 -3.71 -7.06 0.45
N ILE A 75 -3.39 -5.79 0.20
CA ILE A 75 -2.06 -5.37 -0.23
C ILE A 75 -1.14 -5.21 0.99
N LYS A 76 0.00 -5.89 1.00
CA LYS A 76 1.06 -5.72 2.00
C LYS A 76 1.98 -4.59 1.57
N ARG A 77 2.07 -3.53 2.39
CA ARG A 77 2.85 -2.32 2.04
C ARG A 77 4.18 -2.33 2.78
N LEU A 78 5.26 -2.07 2.05
CA LEU A 78 6.55 -1.76 2.65
C LEU A 78 6.64 -0.25 2.89
N ILE A 79 6.76 0.14 4.16
CA ILE A 79 6.72 1.54 4.60
C ILE A 79 7.99 1.95 5.34
N HIS A 80 8.27 3.25 5.35
CA HIS A 80 9.43 3.80 6.07
C HIS A 80 9.37 3.44 7.58
N PRO A 81 10.51 3.13 8.24
CA PRO A 81 10.53 2.76 9.66
C PRO A 81 9.86 3.77 10.59
N THR A 82 9.93 5.07 10.27
CA THR A 82 9.24 6.15 11.02
C THR A 82 7.72 5.94 11.08
N LEU A 83 7.10 5.51 9.97
CA LEU A 83 5.67 5.19 9.95
C LEU A 83 5.42 3.90 10.72
N TYR A 84 6.21 2.85 10.47
CA TYR A 84 6.06 1.56 11.16
C TYR A 84 6.17 1.66 12.70
N ASN A 85 6.96 2.63 13.18
CA ASN A 85 7.14 2.95 14.60
C ASN A 85 6.19 4.06 15.10
N ASP A 86 5.06 4.30 14.43
CA ASP A 86 3.99 5.20 14.86
C ASP A 86 4.41 6.65 15.13
N SER A 87 5.42 7.16 14.42
CA SER A 87 5.76 8.59 14.48
C SER A 87 4.68 9.45 13.82
N VAL A 88 3.88 8.86 12.93
CA VAL A 88 2.68 9.44 12.35
C VAL A 88 1.54 8.47 12.61
N ARG A 89 0.51 8.91 13.32
CA ARG A 89 -0.65 8.09 13.69
C ARG A 89 -1.91 8.70 13.09
N PRO A 90 -2.36 8.20 11.93
CA PRO A 90 -3.68 8.57 11.41
C PRO A 90 -4.74 8.40 12.50
N TYR A 91 -5.52 9.45 12.73
CA TYR A 91 -6.58 9.51 13.75
C TYR A 91 -6.11 9.20 15.18
N LEU A 92 -4.82 9.42 15.49
CA LEU A 92 -4.19 9.10 16.78
C LEU A 92 -4.30 7.62 17.17
N LEU A 93 -4.56 6.73 16.20
CA LEU A 93 -4.67 5.30 16.44
C LEU A 93 -3.30 4.66 16.59
N ASN A 94 -3.06 4.05 17.76
CA ASN A 94 -1.83 3.31 18.01
C ASN A 94 -1.76 2.06 17.12
N ASN A 95 -0.54 1.78 16.66
CA ASN A 95 -0.15 0.72 15.76
C ASN A 95 -0.97 0.75 14.46
N TRP A 96 -1.35 1.93 13.97
CA TRP A 96 -2.18 2.09 12.77
C TRP A 96 -1.60 1.30 11.60
N TRP A 97 -0.32 1.52 11.31
CA TRP A 97 0.34 0.89 10.16
C TRP A 97 0.47 -0.63 10.30
N LYS A 98 0.70 -1.14 11.51
CA LYS A 98 0.73 -2.59 11.79
C LYS A 98 -0.66 -3.22 11.69
N LYS A 99 -1.70 -2.52 12.18
CA LYS A 99 -3.11 -2.96 12.03
C LYS A 99 -3.56 -2.97 10.58
N MET A 100 -2.98 -2.08 9.78
CA MET A 100 -3.10 -2.04 8.33
C MET A 100 -2.25 -3.08 7.61
N GLU A 101 -1.62 -4.01 8.33
CA GLU A 101 -0.73 -5.04 7.78
C GLU A 101 0.38 -4.47 6.88
N CYS A 102 0.91 -3.30 7.25
CA CYS A 102 2.13 -2.75 6.67
C CYS A 102 3.35 -3.34 7.37
N TYR A 103 4.45 -3.41 6.62
CA TYR A 103 5.73 -3.96 7.04
C TYR A 103 6.80 -2.89 6.92
N GLU A 104 7.79 -2.93 7.81
CA GLU A 104 8.97 -2.07 7.68
C GLU A 104 9.69 -2.38 6.36
N CYS A 105 10.07 -1.33 5.61
CA CYS A 105 10.75 -1.43 4.34
C CYS A 105 12.21 -1.87 4.51
N ASN A 106 12.42 -3.18 4.63
CA ASN A 106 13.74 -3.81 4.65
C ASN A 106 13.75 -5.07 3.77
N ILE A 107 14.96 -5.58 3.51
CA ILE A 107 15.18 -6.72 2.61
C ILE A 107 14.55 -8.01 3.16
N GLU A 108 14.58 -8.22 4.47
CA GLU A 108 14.03 -9.42 5.12
C GLU A 108 12.52 -9.51 4.95
N ASN A 109 11.78 -8.44 5.27
CA ASN A 109 10.33 -8.37 5.07
C ASN A 109 9.97 -8.52 3.60
N MET A 110 10.77 -7.96 2.69
CA MET A 110 10.53 -8.11 1.25
C MET A 110 10.64 -9.57 0.81
N TYR A 111 11.71 -10.28 1.20
CA TYR A 111 11.86 -11.70 0.86
C TYR A 111 10.75 -12.55 1.48
N LYS A 112 10.44 -12.32 2.75
CA LYS A 112 9.35 -13.02 3.43
C LYS A 112 8.03 -12.89 2.67
N LEU A 113 7.65 -11.66 2.29
CA LEU A 113 6.42 -11.42 1.54
C LEU A 113 6.45 -12.07 0.15
N CYS A 114 7.62 -12.13 -0.49
CA CYS A 114 7.79 -12.83 -1.74
C CYS A 114 7.58 -14.34 -1.60
N GLU A 115 8.19 -14.96 -0.59
CA GLU A 115 8.04 -16.39 -0.27
C GLU A 115 6.59 -16.75 0.07
N GLU A 116 5.86 -15.85 0.73
CA GLU A 116 4.44 -15.99 1.07
C GLU A 116 3.49 -15.70 -0.13
N ASN A 117 4.04 -15.41 -1.32
CA ASN A 117 3.32 -15.07 -2.54
C ASN A 117 2.28 -13.95 -2.33
N GLU A 118 2.63 -12.94 -1.53
CA GLU A 118 1.76 -11.81 -1.23
C GLU A 118 1.68 -10.80 -2.38
N ILE A 119 0.66 -9.93 -2.31
CA ILE A 119 0.62 -8.71 -3.11
C ILE A 119 1.36 -7.63 -2.35
N ILE A 120 2.47 -7.18 -2.91
CA ILE A 120 3.38 -6.23 -2.29
C ILE A 120 3.22 -4.90 -3.00
N TYR A 121 3.03 -3.82 -2.26
CA TYR A 121 3.10 -2.47 -2.80
C TYR A 121 4.32 -1.73 -2.27
N ILE A 122 5.01 -1.07 -3.19
CA ILE A 122 6.15 -0.21 -2.90
C ILE A 122 6.08 1.07 -3.72
N SER A 123 6.46 2.18 -3.07
CA SER A 123 6.70 3.45 -3.74
C SER A 123 8.20 3.73 -3.79
N PRO A 124 8.90 3.45 -4.92
CA PRO A 124 10.36 3.56 -5.01
C PRO A 124 10.89 5.00 -4.89
N GLU A 125 10.00 5.98 -5.03
CA GLU A 125 10.28 7.40 -4.75
C GLU A 125 10.54 7.68 -3.27
N GLY A 126 10.03 6.83 -2.38
CA GLY A 126 10.11 7.02 -0.93
C GLY A 126 9.63 8.41 -0.50
N VAL A 127 10.30 8.99 0.50
CA VAL A 127 9.98 10.32 1.03
C VAL A 127 10.29 11.46 0.06
N GLU A 128 11.13 11.24 -0.95
CA GLU A 128 11.42 12.27 -1.97
C GLU A 128 10.19 12.55 -2.84
N GLY A 129 9.32 11.56 -3.05
CA GLY A 129 8.05 11.75 -3.76
C GLY A 129 7.15 12.80 -3.10
N LEU A 130 7.22 12.96 -1.77
CA LEU A 130 6.46 13.97 -1.04
C LEU A 130 6.88 15.41 -1.37
N LYS A 131 8.14 15.61 -1.80
CA LYS A 131 8.70 16.94 -2.08
C LYS A 131 8.24 17.53 -3.41
N LYS A 132 7.58 16.74 -4.27
CA LYS A 132 7.08 17.18 -5.57
C LYS A 132 6.07 18.34 -5.48
N GLY A 133 5.36 18.43 -4.36
CA GLY A 133 4.24 19.35 -4.20
C GLY A 133 3.03 18.94 -5.07
N TYR A 134 1.86 19.51 -4.77
CA TYR A 134 0.60 19.10 -5.39
C TYR A 134 0.60 19.24 -6.92
N HIS A 135 1.19 20.30 -7.47
CA HIS A 135 1.21 20.55 -8.91
C HIS A 135 2.05 19.55 -9.71
N ASN A 136 3.03 18.88 -9.09
CA ASN A 136 3.88 17.89 -9.75
C ASN A 136 3.58 16.45 -9.29
N ARG A 137 2.43 16.22 -8.63
CA ARG A 137 2.09 14.91 -8.05
C ARG A 137 2.11 13.75 -9.06
N GLY A 138 1.78 14.03 -10.33
CA GLY A 138 1.82 13.06 -11.42
C GLY A 138 3.21 12.81 -12.01
N ASN A 139 4.20 13.67 -11.71
CA ASN A 139 5.56 13.49 -12.19
C ASN A 139 6.26 12.44 -11.33
N LEU A 140 7.00 11.53 -11.97
CA LEU A 140 7.85 10.60 -11.25
C LEU A 140 9.15 11.29 -10.85
N VAL A 141 9.62 11.04 -9.62
CA VAL A 141 11.02 11.33 -9.26
C VAL A 141 11.89 10.09 -9.47
N ASN A 142 13.21 10.27 -9.32
CA ASN A 142 14.15 9.15 -9.39
C ASN A 142 13.80 8.06 -8.40
N PHE A 143 13.73 6.84 -8.89
CA PHE A 143 13.52 5.66 -8.07
C PHE A 143 14.84 5.21 -7.46
N SER A 144 14.80 4.73 -6.22
CA SER A 144 15.98 4.11 -5.61
C SER A 144 16.40 2.86 -6.41
N SER A 145 17.68 2.78 -6.76
CA SER A 145 18.25 1.62 -7.48
C SER A 145 18.20 0.32 -6.66
N SER A 146 18.03 0.41 -5.33
CA SER A 146 17.84 -0.76 -4.47
C SER A 146 16.60 -1.57 -4.83
N PHE A 147 15.55 -0.94 -5.37
CA PHE A 147 14.36 -1.64 -5.83
C PHE A 147 14.65 -2.58 -7.01
N ILE A 148 15.56 -2.21 -7.92
CA ILE A 148 16.00 -3.08 -9.03
C ILE A 148 16.75 -4.31 -8.49
N HIS A 149 17.50 -4.16 -7.39
CA HIS A 149 18.23 -5.27 -6.79
C HIS A 149 17.30 -6.29 -6.13
N ILE A 150 16.16 -5.82 -5.61
CA ILE A 150 15.08 -6.68 -5.11
C ILE A 150 14.46 -7.47 -6.26
N ALA A 151 14.12 -6.80 -7.38
CA ALA A 151 13.49 -7.45 -8.53
C ALA A 151 14.38 -8.48 -9.25
N LYS A 152 15.72 -8.36 -9.14
CA LYS A 152 16.68 -9.27 -9.79
C LYS A 152 16.91 -10.60 -9.05
N LYS A 153 16.53 -10.69 -7.78
CA LYS A 153 16.74 -11.89 -6.93
C LYS A 153 15.48 -12.71 -6.71
N ILE A 154 14.36 -12.28 -7.30
CA ILE A 154 13.09 -13.00 -7.38
C ILE A 154 13.06 -13.69 -8.75
#